data_AF-A0AAV0X0L0-F1
#
_entry.id   AF-A0AAV0X0L0-F1
#
_cell.length_a   1.000
_cell.length_b   1.000
_cell.length_c   1.000
_cell.angle_alpha   90.00
_cell.angle_beta   90.00
_cell.angle_gamma   90.00
#
_symmetry.space_group_name_H-M   'P 1'
#
loop_
_entity.id
_entity.type
_entity.pdbx_description
1 polymer ?
#
loop_
_entity_poly.entity_id
_entity_poly.type
_entity_poly.pdbx_seq_one_letter_code
_entity_poly.pdbx_strand_id
1 'polypeptide(L)'
;MNHLKMRKLFFYQDYFLTIVDQAIVSMNMRFSQLESFNNNFGFLYRISKIKFMEKEELRKCCHDQQNGLTDGELKDINCYELYEELLIFCTIISEETTAFQALSVLKKCCGSFPNISIALRIILSIPVTSAGAERSFSKLKIIKNYLRSTLSQCKLTSLATLSIEQQITDSLDFSELIAIFAAAKARKKQF
;
A
#
# COMPACT_ATOMS: atom_id res chain seq x y z
N MET A 1 -18.01 41.24 24.43
CA MET A 1 -18.82 40.25 23.68
C MET A 1 -18.33 39.98 22.24
N ASN A 2 -17.59 40.90 21.58
CA ASN A 2 -17.14 40.74 20.18
C ASN A 2 -15.90 39.85 19.98
N HIS A 3 -15.00 39.76 20.96
CA HIS A 3 -13.72 39.05 20.82
C HIS A 3 -13.85 37.53 20.71
N LEU A 4 -14.88 36.92 21.35
CA LEU A 4 -15.16 35.48 21.22
C LEU A 4 -15.81 35.12 19.88
N LYS A 5 -16.65 35.99 19.31
CA LYS A 5 -17.23 35.78 17.98
C LYS A 5 -16.15 35.85 16.90
N MET A 6 -15.22 36.81 17.00
CA MET A 6 -14.07 36.91 16.10
C MET A 6 -13.16 35.67 16.19
N ARG A 7 -12.86 35.16 17.40
CA ARG A 7 -12.09 33.93 17.57
C ARG A 7 -12.77 32.69 16.97
N LYS A 8 -14.10 32.58 17.09
CA LYS A 8 -14.87 31.49 16.48
C LYS A 8 -14.86 31.57 14.95
N LEU A 9 -15.01 32.77 14.39
CA LEU A 9 -14.93 33.00 12.94
C LEU A 9 -13.55 32.64 12.38
N PHE A 10 -12.49 33.10 13.04
CA PHE A 10 -11.10 32.76 12.68
C PHE A 10 -10.84 31.26 12.71
N PHE A 11 -11.23 30.57 13.80
CA PHE A 11 -11.12 29.11 13.87
C PHE A 11 -11.92 28.40 12.76
N TYR A 12 -13.13 28.88 12.49
CA TYR A 12 -13.99 28.25 11.49
C TYR A 12 -13.43 28.41 10.07
N GLN A 13 -13.00 29.63 9.71
CA GLN A 13 -12.51 29.94 8.36
C GLN A 13 -11.10 29.41 8.10
N ASP A 14 -10.16 29.63 9.02
CA ASP A 14 -8.73 29.37 8.75
C ASP A 14 -8.27 27.97 9.17
N TYR A 15 -9.08 27.25 9.95
CA TYR A 15 -8.74 25.91 10.42
C TYR A 15 -9.81 24.89 10.03
N PHE A 16 -11.06 25.08 10.46
CA PHE A 16 -12.09 24.07 10.27
C PHE A 16 -12.39 23.84 8.79
N LEU A 17 -12.69 24.90 8.02
CA LEU A 17 -12.96 24.78 6.59
C LEU A 17 -11.74 24.25 5.82
N THR A 18 -10.54 24.72 6.12
CA THR A 18 -9.30 24.20 5.51
C THR A 18 -9.10 22.70 5.74
N ILE A 19 -9.38 22.21 6.95
CA ILE A 19 -9.30 20.77 7.26
C ILE A 19 -10.36 19.98 6.48
N VAL A 20 -11.59 20.50 6.40
CA VAL A 20 -12.69 19.87 5.66
C VAL A 20 -12.37 19.82 4.16
N ASP A 21 -11.89 20.93 3.59
CA ASP A 21 -11.49 21.01 2.19
C ASP A 21 -10.35 20.03 1.89
N GLN A 22 -9.35 19.96 2.76
CA GLN A 22 -8.25 18.99 2.61
C GLN A 22 -8.76 17.54 2.70
N ALA A 23 -9.73 17.26 3.57
CA ALA A 23 -10.36 15.94 3.65
C ALA A 23 -11.15 15.61 2.37
N ILE A 24 -11.89 16.57 1.81
CA ILE A 24 -12.62 16.39 0.55
C ILE A 24 -11.64 16.15 -0.61
N VAL A 25 -10.62 17.00 -0.76
CA VAL A 25 -9.62 16.88 -1.82
C VAL A 25 -8.88 15.55 -1.73
N SER A 26 -8.44 15.16 -0.53
CA SER A 26 -7.74 13.88 -0.35
C SER A 26 -8.63 12.67 -0.62
N MET A 27 -9.91 12.70 -0.23
CA MET A 27 -10.86 11.64 -0.57
C MET A 27 -11.08 11.55 -2.08
N ASN A 28 -11.34 12.67 -2.75
CA ASN A 28 -11.55 12.71 -4.19
C ASN A 28 -10.33 12.20 -4.96
N MET A 29 -9.13 12.63 -4.56
CA MET A 29 -7.87 12.14 -5.13
C MET A 29 -7.73 10.62 -4.98
N ARG A 30 -8.06 10.08 -3.80
CA ARG A 30 -8.00 8.63 -3.54
C ARG A 30 -9.01 7.85 -4.37
N PHE A 31 -10.23 8.37 -4.55
CA PHE A 31 -11.24 7.72 -5.41
C PHE A 31 -10.83 7.72 -6.87
N SER A 32 -10.29 8.84 -7.37
CA SER A 32 -9.76 8.92 -8.74
C SER A 32 -8.61 7.94 -8.98
N GLN A 33 -7.69 7.81 -8.01
CA GLN A 33 -6.62 6.82 -8.07
C GLN A 33 -7.17 5.38 -8.07
N LEU A 34 -8.18 5.10 -7.25
CA LEU A 34 -8.80 3.78 -7.19
C LEU A 34 -9.51 3.43 -8.50
N GLU A 35 -10.15 4.41 -9.14
CA GLU A 35 -10.79 4.24 -10.45
C GLU A 35 -9.76 3.95 -11.54
N SER A 36 -8.66 4.72 -11.59
CA SER A 36 -7.55 4.45 -12.52
C SER A 36 -6.94 3.07 -12.29
N PHE A 37 -6.78 2.66 -11.03
CA PHE A 37 -6.30 1.32 -10.68
C PHE A 37 -7.29 0.24 -11.12
N ASN A 38 -8.59 0.42 -10.87
CA ASN A 38 -9.62 -0.52 -11.29
C ASN A 38 -9.70 -0.65 -12.82
N ASN A 39 -9.44 0.42 -13.57
CA ASN A 39 -9.38 0.35 -15.03
C ASN A 39 -8.21 -0.55 -15.51
N ASN A 40 -7.06 -0.51 -14.83
CA ASN A 40 -5.87 -1.27 -15.22
C ASN A 40 -5.84 -2.71 -14.66
N PHE A 41 -6.43 -2.96 -13.49
CA PHE A 41 -6.32 -4.24 -12.77
C PHE A 41 -7.68 -4.89 -12.47
N GLY A 42 -8.78 -4.19 -12.71
CA GLY A 42 -10.14 -4.61 -12.30
C GLY A 42 -10.56 -5.96 -12.86
N PHE A 43 -10.17 -6.25 -14.09
CA PHE A 43 -10.50 -7.52 -14.77
C PHE A 43 -9.91 -8.75 -14.04
N LEU A 44 -8.78 -8.59 -13.34
CA LEU A 44 -8.14 -9.68 -12.59
C LEU A 44 -8.87 -10.05 -11.29
N TYR A 45 -9.71 -9.16 -10.73
CA TYR A 45 -10.57 -9.54 -9.60
C TYR A 45 -11.59 -10.62 -9.98
N ARG A 46 -11.95 -10.69 -11.27
CA ARG A 46 -12.88 -11.67 -11.83
C ARG A 46 -12.15 -12.59 -12.82
N ILE A 47 -10.97 -13.09 -12.42
CA ILE A 47 -10.10 -13.91 -13.27
C ILE A 47 -10.82 -15.09 -13.93
N SER A 48 -11.77 -15.73 -13.23
CA SER A 48 -12.58 -16.82 -13.77
C SER A 48 -13.54 -16.41 -14.89
N LYS A 49 -13.91 -15.13 -14.96
CA LYS A 49 -14.80 -14.59 -15.99
C LYS A 49 -14.06 -14.10 -17.24
N ILE A 50 -12.73 -14.03 -17.20
CA ILE A 50 -11.90 -13.59 -18.34
C ILE A 50 -12.14 -14.47 -19.58
N LYS A 51 -12.42 -15.77 -19.40
CA LYS A 51 -12.74 -16.68 -20.50
C LYS A 51 -13.99 -16.29 -21.32
N PHE A 52 -14.86 -15.45 -20.76
CA PHE A 52 -16.07 -14.95 -21.43
C PHE A 52 -15.89 -13.54 -22.00
N MET A 53 -14.74 -12.90 -21.76
CA MET A 53 -14.42 -11.57 -22.27
C MET A 53 -14.10 -11.65 -23.76
N GLU A 54 -14.41 -10.59 -24.51
CA GLU A 54 -14.04 -10.52 -25.92
C GLU A 54 -12.51 -10.50 -26.05
N LYS A 55 -11.97 -11.20 -27.04
CA LYS A 55 -10.51 -11.31 -27.22
C LYS A 55 -9.83 -9.95 -27.40
N GLU A 56 -10.47 -9.03 -28.13
CA GLU A 56 -9.96 -7.68 -28.36
C GLU A 56 -10.03 -6.82 -27.10
N GLU A 57 -11.09 -6.98 -26.29
CA GLU A 57 -11.20 -6.33 -24.98
C GLU A 57 -10.10 -6.80 -24.03
N LEU A 58 -9.86 -8.12 -23.96
CA LEU A 58 -8.81 -8.68 -23.10
C LEU A 58 -7.40 -8.22 -23.53
N ARG A 59 -7.13 -8.16 -24.84
CA ARG A 59 -5.86 -7.62 -25.36
C ARG A 59 -5.66 -6.18 -24.95
N LYS A 60 -6.71 -5.35 -25.06
CA LYS A 60 -6.68 -3.96 -24.63
C LYS A 60 -6.37 -3.86 -23.14
N CYS A 61 -7.04 -4.64 -22.28
CA CYS A 61 -6.74 -4.67 -20.85
C CYS A 61 -5.30 -5.06 -20.54
N CYS A 62 -4.74 -6.06 -21.24
CA CYS A 62 -3.34 -6.47 -21.07
C CYS A 62 -2.37 -5.36 -21.49
N HIS A 63 -2.69 -4.63 -22.55
CA HIS A 63 -1.91 -3.49 -23.01
C HIS A 63 -1.97 -2.31 -22.03
N ASP A 64 -3.15 -1.98 -21.53
CA ASP A 64 -3.36 -0.92 -20.54
C ASP A 64 -2.63 -1.25 -19.24
N GLN A 65 -2.62 -2.51 -18.82
CA GLN A 65 -1.87 -2.98 -17.66
C GLN A 65 -0.35 -2.85 -17.85
N GLN A 66 0.18 -3.25 -19.01
CA GLN A 66 1.60 -3.04 -19.32
C GLN A 66 1.95 -1.55 -19.28
N ASN A 67 1.14 -0.69 -19.88
CA ASN A 67 1.36 0.75 -19.88
C ASN A 67 1.39 1.32 -18.45
N GLY A 68 0.48 0.86 -17.58
CA GLY A 68 0.43 1.26 -16.18
C GLY A 68 1.61 0.75 -15.33
N LEU A 69 2.35 -0.24 -15.83
CA LEU A 69 3.51 -0.87 -15.18
C LEU A 69 4.80 -0.71 -15.99
N THR A 70 4.86 0.32 -16.82
CA THR A 70 6.04 0.71 -17.58
C THR A 70 6.62 1.98 -16.98
N ASP A 71 7.91 1.97 -16.65
CA ASP A 71 8.67 3.15 -16.27
C ASP A 71 9.87 3.30 -17.21
N GLY A 72 9.78 4.26 -18.13
CA GLY A 72 10.75 4.43 -19.22
C GLY A 72 10.80 3.21 -20.14
N GLU A 73 11.96 2.54 -20.18
CA GLU A 73 12.17 1.32 -20.96
C GLU A 73 11.88 0.03 -20.16
N LEU A 74 11.74 0.13 -18.84
CA LEU A 74 11.50 -1.01 -17.97
C LEU A 74 10.01 -1.32 -17.89
N LYS A 75 9.67 -2.59 -18.07
CA LYS A 75 8.29 -3.09 -18.00
C LYS A 75 8.24 -4.25 -17.02
N ASP A 76 7.33 -4.19 -16.06
CA ASP A 76 7.17 -5.30 -15.11
C ASP A 76 6.44 -6.51 -15.73
N ILE A 77 5.67 -6.26 -16.81
CA ILE A 77 4.80 -7.25 -17.45
C ILE A 77 4.84 -7.08 -18.97
N ASN A 78 4.81 -8.19 -19.71
CA ASN A 78 4.65 -8.19 -21.17
C ASN A 78 3.17 -8.46 -21.53
N CYS A 79 2.54 -7.56 -22.29
CA CYS A 79 1.12 -7.67 -22.63
C CYS A 79 0.77 -8.88 -23.48
N TYR A 80 1.67 -9.31 -24.38
CA TYR A 80 1.45 -10.47 -25.23
C TYR A 80 1.56 -11.76 -24.43
N GLU A 81 2.60 -11.88 -23.60
CA GLU A 81 2.78 -13.04 -22.72
C GLU A 81 1.65 -13.14 -21.68
N LEU A 82 1.27 -12.02 -21.06
CA LEU A 82 0.15 -11.97 -20.13
C LEU A 82 -1.15 -12.46 -20.78
N TYR A 83 -1.43 -12.04 -22.01
CA TYR A 83 -2.61 -12.46 -22.75
C TYR A 83 -2.64 -13.98 -22.97
N GLU A 84 -1.54 -14.55 -23.48
CA GLU A 84 -1.40 -15.99 -23.72
C GLU A 84 -1.47 -16.80 -22.41
N GLU A 85 -0.78 -16.33 -21.37
CA GLU A 85 -0.84 -16.91 -20.03
C GLU A 85 -2.28 -16.93 -19.51
N LEU A 86 -3.04 -15.83 -19.66
CA LEU A 86 -4.42 -15.73 -19.18
C LEU A 86 -5.36 -16.68 -19.91
N LEU A 87 -5.20 -16.83 -21.23
CA LEU A 87 -5.98 -17.79 -22.00
C LEU A 87 -5.77 -19.21 -21.49
N ILE A 88 -4.52 -19.61 -21.26
CA ILE A 88 -4.18 -20.95 -20.77
C ILE A 88 -4.64 -21.12 -19.32
N PHE A 89 -4.29 -20.18 -18.44
CA PHE A 89 -4.59 -20.27 -17.02
C PHE A 89 -6.09 -20.33 -16.73
N CYS A 90 -6.91 -19.61 -17.51
CA CYS A 90 -8.37 -19.66 -17.39
C CYS A 90 -8.98 -21.03 -17.72
N THR A 91 -8.26 -21.91 -18.44
CA THR A 91 -8.70 -23.30 -18.69
C THR A 91 -8.41 -24.23 -17.51
N ILE A 92 -7.47 -23.85 -16.64
CA ILE A 92 -7.01 -24.67 -15.51
C ILE A 92 -7.84 -24.40 -14.25
N ILE A 93 -8.33 -23.17 -14.09
CA ILE A 93 -9.06 -22.72 -12.89
C ILE A 93 -10.58 -22.96 -12.98
N SER A 94 -11.23 -23.11 -11.83
CA SER A 94 -12.69 -23.25 -11.74
C SER A 94 -13.40 -21.89 -11.85
N GLU A 95 -14.69 -21.90 -12.22
CA GLU A 95 -15.49 -20.70 -12.48
C GLU A 95 -15.69 -19.77 -11.26
N GLU A 96 -15.47 -20.28 -10.05
CA GLU A 96 -15.64 -19.52 -8.79
C GLU A 96 -14.29 -19.12 -8.13
N THR A 97 -13.18 -19.26 -8.85
CA THR A 97 -11.85 -18.98 -8.29
C THR A 97 -11.64 -17.47 -8.05
N THR A 98 -11.39 -17.10 -6.79
CA THR A 98 -11.00 -15.73 -6.41
C THR A 98 -9.55 -15.42 -6.79
N ALA A 99 -9.19 -14.14 -6.93
CA ALA A 99 -7.80 -13.72 -7.21
C ALA A 99 -6.77 -14.30 -6.21
N PHE A 100 -7.14 -14.41 -4.93
CA PHE A 100 -6.28 -15.01 -3.90
C PHE A 100 -6.11 -16.52 -4.09
N GLN A 101 -7.18 -17.24 -4.40
CA GLN A 101 -7.11 -18.67 -4.71
C GLN A 101 -6.32 -18.91 -5.99
N ALA A 102 -6.49 -18.08 -7.03
CA ALA A 102 -5.71 -18.13 -8.25
C ALA A 102 -4.21 -17.99 -7.96
N LEU A 103 -3.81 -17.04 -7.12
CA LEU A 103 -2.41 -16.90 -6.69
C LEU A 103 -1.91 -18.15 -5.94
N SER A 104 -2.74 -18.80 -5.14
CA SER A 104 -2.38 -20.06 -4.45
C SER A 104 -2.15 -21.22 -5.42
N VAL A 105 -2.92 -21.28 -6.53
CA VAL A 105 -2.72 -22.26 -7.60
C VAL A 105 -1.41 -21.98 -8.34
N LEU A 106 -1.16 -20.72 -8.68
CA LEU A 106 0.09 -20.31 -9.36
C LEU A 106 1.35 -20.67 -8.58
N LYS A 107 1.32 -20.59 -7.25
CA LYS A 107 2.44 -21.03 -6.41
C LYS A 107 2.78 -22.53 -6.57
N LYS A 108 1.80 -23.36 -6.95
CA LYS A 108 2.01 -24.80 -7.22
C LYS A 108 2.48 -25.06 -8.65
N CYS A 109 2.29 -24.11 -9.57
CA CYS A 109 2.63 -24.24 -10.98
C CYS A 109 4.10 -23.89 -11.31
N CYS A 110 5.01 -23.88 -10.33
CA CYS A 110 6.46 -23.72 -10.52
C CYS A 110 6.90 -22.58 -11.47
N GLY A 111 6.16 -21.46 -11.53
CA GLY A 111 6.53 -20.31 -12.36
C GLY A 111 6.10 -20.38 -13.83
N SER A 112 5.17 -21.27 -14.21
CA SER A 112 4.64 -21.35 -15.58
C SER A 112 3.86 -20.13 -16.06
N PHE A 113 3.44 -19.24 -15.15
CA PHE A 113 2.68 -18.02 -15.47
C PHE A 113 3.27 -16.80 -14.73
N PRO A 114 4.47 -16.34 -15.11
CA PRO A 114 5.16 -15.26 -14.43
C PRO A 114 4.40 -13.93 -14.50
N ASN A 115 3.82 -13.58 -15.65
CA ASN A 115 3.13 -12.30 -15.82
C ASN A 115 1.84 -12.24 -14.98
N ILE A 116 1.03 -13.32 -14.97
CA ILE A 116 -0.15 -13.40 -14.10
C ILE A 116 0.26 -13.35 -12.63
N SER A 117 1.34 -14.04 -12.25
CA SER A 117 1.83 -14.06 -10.86
C SER A 117 2.21 -12.66 -10.38
N ILE A 118 2.94 -11.90 -11.21
CA ILE A 118 3.30 -10.50 -10.93
C ILE A 118 2.02 -9.66 -10.82
N ALA A 119 1.13 -9.73 -11.82
CA ALA A 119 -0.11 -8.96 -11.84
C ALA A 119 -0.96 -9.22 -10.59
N LEU A 120 -1.23 -10.49 -10.25
CA LEU A 120 -2.02 -10.85 -9.07
C LEU A 120 -1.38 -10.42 -7.75
N ARG A 121 -0.05 -10.51 -7.64
CA ARG A 121 0.66 -10.00 -6.44
C ARG A 121 0.49 -8.49 -6.30
N ILE A 122 0.59 -7.75 -7.41
CA ILE A 122 0.36 -6.30 -7.43
C ILE A 122 -1.07 -6.00 -6.96
N ILE A 123 -2.11 -6.60 -7.55
CA ILE A 123 -3.49 -6.26 -7.16
C ILE A 123 -3.80 -6.60 -5.70
N LEU A 124 -3.28 -7.74 -5.22
CA LEU A 124 -3.51 -8.17 -3.84
C LEU A 124 -2.71 -7.34 -2.82
N SER A 125 -1.75 -6.53 -3.27
CA SER A 125 -0.92 -5.66 -2.42
C SER A 125 -1.35 -4.20 -2.41
N ILE A 126 -2.02 -3.68 -3.46
CA ILE A 126 -2.26 -2.23 -3.61
C ILE A 126 -3.43 -1.71 -2.77
N PRO A 127 -4.64 -2.34 -2.74
CA PRO A 127 -5.38 -2.36 -1.47
C PRO A 127 -6.49 -3.44 -1.39
N VAL A 128 -6.28 -4.47 -0.59
CA VAL A 128 -7.31 -4.97 0.33
C VAL A 128 -6.85 -4.61 1.73
N THR A 129 -7.58 -3.67 2.33
CA THR A 129 -7.53 -3.18 3.72
C THR A 129 -6.63 -1.99 4.06
N SER A 130 -7.32 -0.98 4.56
CA SER A 130 -6.93 -0.10 5.65
C SER A 130 -6.24 -0.77 6.85
N ALA A 131 -6.04 -2.10 6.90
CA ALA A 131 -5.52 -2.80 8.07
C ALA A 131 -4.10 -2.37 8.43
N GLY A 132 -3.24 -2.06 7.45
CA GLY A 132 -1.92 -1.50 7.71
C GLY A 132 -2.00 -0.12 8.39
N ALA A 133 -2.90 0.74 7.89
CA ALA A 133 -3.17 2.05 8.48
C ALA A 133 -3.82 1.92 9.86
N GLU A 134 -4.84 1.06 10.03
CA GLU A 134 -5.53 0.79 11.29
C GLU A 134 -4.59 0.21 12.35
N ARG A 135 -3.71 -0.74 11.96
CA ARG A 135 -2.66 -1.27 12.83
C ARG A 135 -1.71 -0.15 13.27
N SER A 136 -1.29 0.69 12.33
CA SER A 136 -0.42 1.85 12.62
C SER A 136 -1.09 2.86 13.53
N PHE A 137 -2.36 3.21 13.30
CA PHE A 137 -3.14 4.11 14.15
C PHE A 137 -3.41 3.54 15.54
N SER A 138 -3.64 2.23 15.65
CA SER A 138 -3.78 1.54 16.92
C SER A 138 -2.48 1.60 17.74
N LYS A 139 -1.32 1.32 17.12
CA LYS A 139 -0.02 1.47 17.77
C LYS A 139 0.28 2.93 18.11
N LEU A 140 -0.02 3.89 17.22
CA LEU A 140 0.13 5.32 17.49
C LEU A 140 -0.70 5.78 18.69
N LYS A 141 -1.91 5.26 18.88
CA LYS A 141 -2.74 5.54 20.07
C LYS A 141 -2.07 5.08 21.36
N ILE A 142 -1.36 3.95 21.34
CA ILE A 142 -0.60 3.43 22.49
C ILE A 142 0.66 4.29 22.74
N ILE A 143 1.39 4.64 21.67
CA ILE A 143 2.64 5.41 21.77
C ILE A 143 2.37 6.85 22.21
N LYS A 144 1.34 7.48 21.65
CA LYS A 144 0.92 8.85 21.95
C LYS A 144 -0.09 8.84 23.09
N ASN A 145 0.39 8.59 24.31
CA ASN A 145 -0.40 8.82 25.51
C ASN A 145 -0.32 10.29 25.95
N TYR A 146 -1.23 10.72 26.82
CA TYR A 146 -1.33 12.09 27.32
C TYR A 146 0.02 12.63 27.87
N LEU A 147 0.79 11.77 28.54
CA LEU A 147 2.09 12.08 29.13
C LEU A 147 3.24 12.20 28.11
N ARG A 148 3.08 11.65 26.90
CA ARG A 148 4.07 11.65 25.80
C ARG A 148 3.67 12.56 24.64
N SER A 149 2.70 13.44 24.84
CA SER A 149 2.13 14.33 23.83
C SER A 149 3.13 15.34 23.23
N THR A 150 4.29 15.54 23.86
CA THR A 150 5.36 16.47 23.44
C THR A 150 6.52 15.80 22.69
N LEU A 151 6.43 14.51 22.33
CA LEU A 151 7.45 13.86 21.50
C LEU A 151 7.54 14.50 20.11
N SER A 152 8.77 14.74 19.64
CA SER A 152 8.99 15.23 18.27
C SER A 152 8.51 14.20 17.25
N GLN A 153 8.08 14.69 16.08
CA GLN A 153 7.55 13.84 15.01
C GLN A 153 8.54 12.73 14.63
N CYS A 154 9.83 13.03 14.56
CA CYS A 154 10.86 12.04 14.23
C CYS A 154 10.89 10.89 15.24
N LYS A 155 10.88 11.19 16.54
CA LYS A 155 10.86 10.15 17.60
C LYS A 155 9.56 9.35 17.58
N LEU A 156 8.44 10.02 17.32
CA LEU A 156 7.14 9.37 17.22
C LEU A 156 7.10 8.37 16.06
N THR A 157 7.57 8.78 14.88
CA THR A 157 7.66 7.90 13.71
C THR A 157 8.58 6.71 13.97
N SER A 158 9.78 6.92 14.53
CA SER A 158 10.70 5.82 14.86
C SER A 158 10.09 4.80 15.85
N LEU A 159 9.42 5.28 16.90
CA LEU A 159 8.73 4.40 17.86
C LEU A 159 7.54 3.67 17.22
N ALA A 160 6.82 4.32 16.32
CA ALA A 160 5.72 3.68 15.58
C ALA A 160 6.25 2.55 14.70
N THR A 161 7.36 2.77 13.99
CA THR A 161 8.01 1.73 13.17
C THR A 161 8.44 0.54 14.02
N LEU A 162 9.15 0.76 15.13
CA LEU A 162 9.55 -0.33 16.04
C LEU A 162 8.34 -1.09 16.59
N SER A 163 7.25 -0.38 16.92
CA SER A 163 6.05 -1.02 17.46
C SER A 163 5.22 -1.77 16.40
N ILE A 164 5.28 -1.38 15.12
CA ILE A 164 4.64 -2.10 14.01
C ILE A 164 5.44 -3.36 13.71
N GLU A 165 6.77 -3.23 13.61
CA GLU A 165 7.72 -4.32 13.36
C GLU A 165 8.18 -4.97 14.67
N GLN A 166 7.23 -5.24 15.57
CA GLN A 166 7.53 -5.73 16.91
C GLN A 166 8.30 -7.06 16.88
N GLN A 167 7.94 -7.98 15.98
CA GLN A 167 8.62 -9.28 15.87
C GLN A 167 10.11 -9.15 15.53
N ILE A 168 10.45 -8.20 14.65
CA ILE A 168 11.84 -7.91 14.30
C ILE A 168 12.53 -7.20 15.47
N THR A 169 11.84 -6.24 16.09
CA THR A 169 12.38 -5.47 17.22
C THR A 169 12.71 -6.36 18.41
N ASP A 170 11.87 -7.36 18.71
CA ASP A 170 12.07 -8.31 19.80
C ASP A 170 13.28 -9.24 19.54
N SER A 171 13.71 -9.38 18.29
CA SER A 171 14.89 -10.17 17.91
C SER A 171 16.22 -9.40 18.03
N LEU A 172 16.19 -8.09 18.31
CA LEU A 172 17.39 -7.26 18.43
C LEU A 172 18.09 -7.45 19.78
N ASP A 173 19.42 -7.56 19.77
CA ASP A 173 20.21 -7.53 21.01
C ASP A 173 20.39 -6.08 21.50
N PHE A 174 19.65 -5.73 22.54
CA PHE A 174 19.75 -4.42 23.17
C PHE A 174 21.14 -4.14 23.74
N SER A 175 21.88 -5.16 24.17
CA SER A 175 23.23 -5.00 24.73
C SER A 175 24.21 -4.52 23.67
N GLU A 176 24.16 -5.15 22.49
CA GLU A 176 24.94 -4.75 21.32
C GLU A 176 24.55 -3.34 20.86
N LEU A 177 23.25 -3.05 20.76
CA LEU A 177 22.76 -1.72 20.37
C LEU A 177 23.21 -0.61 21.32
N ILE A 178 23.19 -0.87 22.64
CA ILE A 178 23.68 0.09 23.64
C ILE A 178 25.18 0.31 23.47
N ALA A 179 25.96 -0.73 23.22
CA ALA A 179 27.40 -0.61 22.98
C ALA A 179 27.70 0.21 21.72
N ILE A 180 27.00 -0.05 20.62
CA ILE A 180 27.11 0.71 19.37
C ILE A 180 26.75 2.19 19.60
N PHE A 181 25.64 2.46 20.29
CA PHE A 181 25.20 3.82 20.58
C PHE A 181 26.19 4.56 21.47
N ALA A 182 26.73 3.90 22.50
CA ALA A 182 27.74 4.46 23.40
C ALA A 182 29.03 4.79 22.63
N ALA A 183 29.50 3.89 21.75
CA ALA A 183 30.66 4.11 20.91
C ALA A 183 30.47 5.29 19.94
N ALA A 184 29.29 5.42 19.33
CA ALA A 184 28.97 6.53 18.43
C ALA A 184 28.88 7.89 19.15
N LYS A 185 28.47 7.91 20.42
CA LYS A 185 28.31 9.15 21.21
C LYS A 185 29.55 9.54 22.00
N ALA A 186 30.55 8.65 22.07
CA ALA A 186 31.83 8.92 22.70
C ALA A 186 32.60 9.99 21.89
N ARG A 187 32.46 11.26 22.28
CA ARG A 187 33.42 12.30 21.88
C ARG A 187 34.80 11.86 22.40
N LYS A 188 35.66 11.41 21.48
CA LYS A 188 37.09 11.22 21.77
C LYS A 188 37.69 12.59 22.05
N LYS A 189 37.71 13.00 23.33
CA LYS A 189 38.53 14.13 23.76
C LYS A 189 39.97 13.60 23.77
N GLN A 190 40.74 13.93 22.73
CA GLN A 190 42.18 13.70 22.75
C GLN A 190 42.77 14.68 23.78
N PHE A 191 43.51 14.13 24.74
CA PHE A 191 44.32 14.89 25.69
C PHE A 191 45.74 14.97 25.15
#